data_AF-A0A0W0C636-F1
#
_entry.id   AF-A0A0W0C636-F1
#
_cell.length_a   1.000
_cell.length_b   1.000
_cell.length_c   1.000
_cell.angle_alpha   90.00
_cell.angle_beta   90.00
_cell.angle_gamma   90.00
#
_symmetry.space_group_name_H-M   'P 1'
#
loop_
_entity.id
_entity.type
_entity.pdbx_description
1 polymer ?
#
loop_
_entity_poly.entity_id
_entity_poly.type
_entity_poly.pdbx_seq_one_letter_code
_entity_poly.pdbx_strand_id
1 'polypeptide(L)'
;MPMHFLGINVGSFIAMISLVLFIYILYDQFVNGLTNKANNKSVLYTKSPDFVESNEIFNLNTIKTSSIEFLLTSPPAVHSFNTPAVQS
;
A
#
# COMPACT_ATOMS: atom_id res chain seq x y z
N MET A 1 -38.91 -22.92 0.18
CA MET A 1 -38.02 -22.22 1.13
C MET A 1 -37.21 -21.19 0.36
N PRO A 2 -37.07 -19.95 0.85
CA PRO A 2 -36.67 -18.84 0.00
C PRO A 2 -35.19 -18.94 -0.37
N MET A 3 -34.92 -19.25 -1.63
CA MET A 3 -33.57 -19.30 -2.22
C MET A 3 -32.82 -17.96 -2.09
N HIS A 4 -33.56 -16.87 -1.92
CA HIS A 4 -33.07 -15.51 -1.66
C HIS A 4 -32.33 -15.39 -0.30
N PHE A 5 -32.70 -16.17 0.72
CA PHE A 5 -32.03 -16.14 2.03
C PHE A 5 -30.68 -16.90 2.01
N LEU A 6 -30.57 -17.94 1.17
CA LEU A 6 -29.35 -18.73 1.03
C LEU A 6 -28.22 -17.93 0.36
N GLY A 7 -28.54 -17.12 -0.67
CA GLY A 7 -27.54 -16.29 -1.35
C GLY A 7 -26.91 -15.22 -0.45
N ILE A 8 -27.73 -14.56 0.37
CA ILE A 8 -27.28 -13.55 1.36
C ILE A 8 -26.37 -14.20 2.42
N ASN A 9 -26.73 -15.39 2.90
CA ASN A 9 -25.95 -16.11 3.90
C ASN A 9 -24.58 -16.54 3.35
N VAL A 10 -24.51 -17.12 2.15
CA VAL A 10 -23.23 -17.52 1.55
C VAL A 10 -22.32 -16.32 1.32
N GLY A 11 -22.86 -15.20 0.84
CA GLY A 11 -22.10 -13.96 0.68
C GLY A 11 -21.53 -13.43 2.00
N SER A 12 -22.31 -13.49 3.08
CA SER A 12 -21.85 -13.09 4.41
C SER A 12 -20.71 -13.98 4.93
N PHE A 13 -20.78 -15.30 4.72
CA PHE A 13 -19.69 -16.22 5.08
C PHE A 13 -18.41 -15.94 4.30
N ILE A 14 -18.52 -15.65 3.00
CA ILE A 14 -17.35 -15.28 2.16
C ILE A 14 -16.73 -13.97 2.66
N ALA A 15 -17.56 -12.97 3.00
CA ALA A 15 -17.07 -11.71 3.57
C ALA A 15 -16.36 -11.92 4.92
N MET A 16 -16.90 -12.79 5.78
CA MET A 16 -16.26 -13.15 7.05
C MET A 16 -14.90 -13.82 6.85
N ILE A 17 -14.80 -14.77 5.91
CA ILE A 17 -13.53 -15.43 5.57
C ILE A 17 -12.52 -14.40 5.00
N SER A 18 -12.98 -13.48 4.15
CA SER A 18 -12.15 -12.40 3.62
C SER A 18 -11.59 -11.50 4.73
N LEU A 19 -12.40 -11.19 5.74
CA LEU A 19 -11.95 -10.42 6.91
C LEU A 19 -10.86 -11.17 7.71
N VAL A 20 -11.02 -12.47 7.92
CA VAL A 20 -10.00 -13.29 8.59
C VAL A 20 -8.70 -13.31 7.79
N LEU A 21 -8.79 -13.43 6.46
CA LEU A 21 -7.63 -13.34 5.57
C LEU A 21 -6.97 -11.95 5.63
N PHE A 22 -7.75 -10.88 5.70
CA PHE A 22 -7.22 -9.53 5.85
C PHE A 22 -6.45 -9.35 7.17
N ILE A 23 -6.96 -9.88 8.28
CA ILE A 23 -6.25 -9.89 9.58
C ILE A 23 -4.92 -10.64 9.46
N TYR A 24 -4.89 -11.77 8.74
CA TYR A 24 -3.66 -12.49 8.46
C TYR A 24 -2.67 -11.66 7.63
N ILE A 25 -3.14 -10.91 6.63
CA ILE A 25 -2.30 -10.00 5.84
C ILE A 25 -1.72 -8.88 6.73
N LEU A 26 -2.51 -8.33 7.65
CA LEU A 26 -2.00 -7.34 8.61
C LEU A 26 -0.88 -7.92 9.48
N TYR A 27 -1.06 -9.14 10.00
CA TYR A 27 -0.01 -9.83 10.75
C TYR A 27 1.27 -10.00 9.91
N ASP A 28 1.14 -10.44 8.66
CA ASP A 28 2.29 -10.58 7.75
C ASP A 28 2.97 -9.23 7.46
N GLN A 29 2.21 -8.13 7.33
CA GLN A 29 2.78 -6.79 7.15
C GLN A 29 3.58 -6.34 8.38
N PHE A 30 3.11 -6.62 9.60
CA PHE A 30 3.82 -6.23 10.83
C PHE A 30 5.07 -7.05 11.10
N VAL A 31 5.05 -8.36 10.81
CA VAL A 31 6.16 -9.27 11.11
C VAL A 31 7.16 -9.39 9.96
N ASN A 32 6.67 -9.46 8.72
CA ASN A 32 7.47 -9.73 7.53
C ASN A 32 7.60 -8.52 6.59
N GLY A 33 7.14 -7.33 6.96
CA GLY A 33 7.14 -6.15 6.07
C GLY A 33 8.51 -5.81 5.47
N LEU A 34 9.59 -5.90 6.25
CA LEU A 34 10.96 -5.68 5.76
C LEU A 34 11.41 -6.78 4.79
N THR A 35 11.09 -8.03 5.10
CA THR A 35 11.42 -9.18 4.24
C THR A 35 10.64 -9.13 2.93
N ASN A 36 9.37 -8.74 2.98
CA ASN A 36 8.49 -8.57 1.82
C ASN A 36 9.00 -7.51 0.84
N LYS A 37 9.63 -6.45 1.38
CA LYS A 37 10.31 -5.41 0.59
C LYS A 37 11.53 -5.97 -0.17
N ALA A 38 12.28 -6.88 0.46
CA ALA A 38 13.52 -7.41 -0.10
C ALA A 38 13.31 -8.57 -1.10
N ASN A 39 12.24 -9.36 -0.92
CA ASN A 39 11.99 -10.59 -1.69
C ASN A 39 10.96 -10.43 -2.81
N ASN A 40 10.63 -9.19 -3.19
CA ASN A 40 9.66 -8.85 -4.25
C ASN A 40 8.24 -9.42 -4.04
N LYS A 41 7.86 -9.78 -2.80
CA LYS A 41 6.47 -10.15 -2.47
C LYS A 41 5.54 -8.94 -2.34
N SER A 42 6.10 -7.74 -2.14
CA SER A 42 5.37 -6.48 -2.17
C SER A 42 5.72 -5.65 -3.41
N VAL A 43 4.77 -4.83 -3.87
CA VAL A 43 5.04 -3.78 -4.86
C VAL A 43 5.71 -2.60 -4.16
N LEU A 44 6.97 -2.32 -4.51
CA LEU A 44 7.77 -1.28 -3.86
C LEU A 44 7.43 0.13 -4.34
N TYR A 45 7.27 0.31 -5.66
CA TYR A 45 6.99 1.60 -6.27
C TYR A 45 5.52 1.69 -6.69
N THR A 46 4.83 2.75 -6.29
CA THR A 46 3.41 2.96 -6.61
C THR A 46 3.17 3.38 -8.06
N LYS A 47 4.21 3.89 -8.72
CA LYS A 47 4.23 4.29 -10.13
C LYS A 47 5.36 3.57 -10.84
N SER A 48 5.12 3.14 -12.06
CA SER A 48 6.15 2.66 -12.97
C SER A 48 6.81 3.86 -13.70
N PRO A 49 8.02 3.68 -14.25
CA PRO A 49 8.60 4.65 -15.17
C PRO A 49 7.66 4.93 -16.35
N ASP A 50 7.72 6.16 -16.87
CA ASP A 50 7.02 6.51 -18.11
C ASP A 50 7.68 5.82 -19.31
N PHE A 51 6.96 5.72 -20.43
CA PHE A 51 7.42 4.98 -21.61
C PHE A 51 8.79 5.43 -22.15
N VAL A 52 9.12 6.72 -21.99
CA VAL A 52 10.38 7.32 -22.45
C VAL A 52 11.44 7.44 -21.35
N GLU A 53 11.10 7.09 -20.12
CA GLU A 53 11.98 7.20 -18.96
C GLU A 53 12.73 5.89 -18.74
N SER A 54 14.05 5.96 -18.58
CA SER A 54 14.85 4.79 -18.21
C SER A 54 14.79 4.54 -16.70
N ASN A 55 15.06 3.31 -16.28
CA ASN A 55 15.08 2.95 -14.85
C ASN A 55 16.10 3.76 -14.04
N GLU A 56 17.21 4.18 -14.66
CA GLU A 56 18.21 5.03 -13.99
C GLU A 56 17.64 6.42 -13.70
N ILE A 57 16.90 7.01 -14.63
CA ILE A 57 16.24 8.31 -14.44
C ILE A 57 15.10 8.18 -13.42
N PHE A 58 14.33 7.10 -13.49
CA PHE A 58 13.29 6.81 -12.51
C PHE A 58 13.87 6.64 -11.09
N ASN A 59 15.02 5.97 -10.94
CA ASN A 59 15.67 5.78 -9.64
C ASN A 59 16.11 7.10 -8.99
N LEU A 60 16.40 8.14 -9.79
CA LEU A 60 16.70 9.48 -9.29
C LEU A 60 15.43 10.25 -8.84
N ASN A 61 14.25 9.87 -9.35
CA ASN A 61 12.97 10.52 -9.04
C ASN A 61 11.83 9.49 -8.91
N THR A 62 11.98 8.60 -7.93
CA THR A 62 11.10 7.41 -7.75
C THR A 62 9.70 7.77 -7.25
N ILE A 63 9.54 8.90 -6.57
CA ILE A 63 8.29 9.32 -5.92
C ILE A 63 7.69 10.48 -6.71
N LYS A 64 6.80 10.15 -7.66
CA LYS A 64 6.05 11.13 -8.46
C LYS A 64 4.62 11.21 -7.93
N THR A 65 4.38 12.16 -7.02
CA THR A 65 3.10 12.34 -6.31
C THR A 65 2.64 13.80 -6.34
N SER A 66 1.32 14.01 -6.24
CA SER A 66 0.71 15.34 -6.10
C SER A 66 0.58 15.81 -4.64
N SER A 67 0.91 14.94 -3.70
CA SER A 67 0.63 15.12 -2.28
C SER A 67 1.84 14.72 -1.43
N ILE A 68 2.07 15.45 -0.33
CA ILE A 68 3.33 15.41 0.43
C ILE A 68 3.54 14.11 1.22
N GLU A 69 2.49 13.36 1.52
CA GLU A 69 2.54 12.18 2.41
C GLU A 69 3.47 11.07 1.92
N PHE A 70 3.64 10.93 0.60
CA PHE A 70 4.54 9.93 0.02
C PHE A 70 5.99 10.40 -0.09
N LEU A 71 6.24 11.70 0.06
CA LEU A 71 7.58 12.29 0.05
C LEU A 71 8.24 12.26 1.45
N LEU A 72 7.47 11.95 2.50
CA LEU A 72 7.98 11.80 3.86
C LEU A 72 8.75 10.47 4.02
N THR A 73 9.56 10.39 5.07
CA THR A 73 10.22 9.15 5.46
C THR A 73 9.20 8.08 5.88
N SER A 74 9.59 6.80 5.81
CA SER A 74 8.76 5.68 6.24
C SER A 74 9.43 4.91 7.38
N PRO A 75 8.89 4.93 8.62
CA PRO A 75 7.76 5.75 9.09
C PRO A 75 8.08 7.26 9.11
N PRO A 76 7.06 8.14 9.07
CA PRO A 76 7.27 9.58 9.19
C PRO A 76 7.89 9.96 10.54
N ALA A 77 8.69 11.02 10.55
CA ALA A 77 9.20 11.58 11.79
C ALA A 77 8.04 12.10 12.68
N VAL A 78 8.22 12.03 14.00
CA VAL A 78 7.20 12.53 14.96
C VAL A 78 6.90 14.03 14.73
N HIS A 79 7.92 14.79 14.28
CA HIS A 79 7.82 16.19 13.89
C HIS A 79 8.41 16.39 12.49
N SER A 80 7.65 16.03 11.45
CA SER A 80 8.13 16.04 10.05
C SER A 80 8.43 17.43 9.48
N PHE A 81 7.78 18.48 9.98
CA PHE A 81 7.92 19.85 9.44
C PHE A 81 8.54 20.76 10.49
N ASN A 82 9.87 20.82 10.55
CA ASN A 82 10.59 21.82 11.35
C ASN A 82 10.58 23.21 10.69
N THR A 83 10.37 23.23 9.37
CA THR A 83 10.20 24.39 8.50
C THR A 83 8.94 24.13 7.67
N PRO A 84 8.05 25.12 7.46
CA PRO A 84 6.84 24.90 6.70
C PRO A 84 7.15 24.50 5.25
N ALA A 85 6.41 23.51 4.73
CA ALA A 85 6.48 23.15 3.32
C ALA A 85 5.87 24.29 2.48
N VAL A 86 6.65 24.84 1.56
CA VAL A 86 6.21 25.90 0.65
C VAL A 86 5.59 25.28 -0.60
N GLN A 87 4.51 25.88 -1.09
CA GLN A 87 3.82 25.49 -2.32
C GLN A 87 3.63 26.72 -3.21
N SER A 88 3.83 26.57 -4.51
CA SER A 88 3.61 27.58 -5.56
C SER A 88 2.17 27.61 -6.07
#